data_AF-A0A965Q6D0-F1
#
_entry.id   AF-A0A965Q6D0-F1
#
_cell.length_a   1.000
_cell.length_b   1.000
_cell.length_c   1.000
_cell.angle_alpha   90.00
_cell.angle_beta   90.00
_cell.angle_gamma   90.00
#
_symmetry.space_group_name_H-M   'P 1'
#
loop_
_entity.id
_entity.type
_entity.pdbx_description
1 polymer ?
#
loop_
_entity_poly.entity_id
_entity_poly.type
_entity_poly.pdbx_seq_one_letter_code
_entity_poly.pdbx_strand_id
1 'polypeptide(L)'
;MTFKLPKPNSNEFFLTLVISFLMLITRGNHVTTLYALPDASLALFLIGGIYLKSIRFFITLFLLGLFIDFGASALDPKLGFCLTKGYWGLIPAYASLWVCGYFLNKQKCLQKLSIFIPYVSVAVVVAFLISTQTYYLFSGRFGSPSLAESLLHG
;
A
#
# COMPACT_ATOMS: atom_id res chain seq x y z
N MET A 1 18.01 -21.05 -12.84
CA MET A 1 18.46 -20.51 -11.54
C MET A 1 17.26 -20.48 -10.60
N THR A 2 17.07 -21.52 -9.77
CA THR A 2 15.92 -21.60 -8.85
C THR A 2 16.14 -20.67 -7.67
N PHE A 3 15.47 -19.52 -7.68
CA PHE A 3 15.47 -18.55 -6.58
C PHE A 3 14.71 -19.16 -5.38
N LYS A 4 15.39 -19.99 -4.57
CA LYS A 4 14.83 -20.51 -3.31
C LYS A 4 14.80 -19.36 -2.31
N LEU A 5 13.67 -18.65 -2.21
CA LEU A 5 13.57 -17.64 -1.15
C LEU A 5 13.48 -18.33 0.23
N PRO A 6 14.13 -17.78 1.26
CA PRO A 6 14.26 -18.41 2.57
C PRO A 6 12.90 -18.67 3.23
N LYS A 7 12.80 -19.74 4.02
CA LYS A 7 11.58 -20.07 4.78
C LYS A 7 11.39 -18.98 5.86
N PRO A 8 10.18 -18.43 6.02
CA PRO A 8 9.94 -17.38 7.00
C PRO A 8 10.11 -17.90 8.42
N ASN A 9 10.63 -17.05 9.31
CA ASN A 9 10.72 -17.36 10.73
C ASN A 9 9.32 -17.31 11.38
N SER A 10 9.12 -17.98 12.52
CA SER A 10 7.84 -18.00 13.26
C SER A 10 7.32 -16.59 13.57
N ASN A 11 8.23 -15.67 13.90
CA ASN A 11 7.88 -14.28 14.21
C ASN A 11 7.43 -13.49 12.97
N GLU A 12 8.05 -13.72 11.81
CA GLU A 12 7.67 -13.07 10.55
C GLU A 12 6.30 -13.56 10.08
N PHE A 13 6.02 -14.86 10.27
CA PHE A 13 4.71 -15.44 9.98
C PHE A 13 3.62 -14.84 10.86
N PHE A 14 3.84 -14.80 12.18
CA PHE A 14 2.89 -14.20 13.11
C PHE A 14 2.64 -12.71 12.80
N LEU A 15 3.70 -11.95 12.53
CA LEU A 15 3.58 -10.54 12.17
C LEU A 15 2.80 -10.35 10.86
N THR A 16 3.05 -11.20 9.86
CA THR A 16 2.30 -11.16 8.60
C THR A 16 0.82 -11.42 8.83
N LEU A 17 0.48 -12.36 9.71
CA LEU A 17 -0.90 -12.67 10.06
C LEU A 17 -1.60 -11.49 10.75
N VAL A 18 -0.93 -10.86 11.73
CA VAL A 18 -1.44 -9.67 12.42
C VAL A 18 -1.64 -8.50 11.45
N ILE A 19 -0.65 -8.22 10.58
CA ILE A 19 -0.74 -7.17 9.57
C ILE A 19 -1.87 -7.45 8.57
N SER A 20 -2.02 -8.71 8.13
CA SER A 20 -3.08 -9.12 7.21
C SER A 20 -4.47 -8.93 7.83
N PHE A 21 -4.62 -9.28 9.11
CA PHE A 21 -5.85 -9.08 9.86
C PHE A 21 -6.20 -7.60 10.02
N LEU A 22 -5.21 -6.76 10.34
CA LEU A 22 -5.39 -5.30 10.42
C LEU A 22 -5.78 -4.70 9.07
N MET A 23 -5.16 -5.15 7.97
CA MET A 23 -5.54 -4.72 6.62
C MET A 23 -6.99 -5.08 6.33
N LEU A 24 -7.42 -6.29 6.65
CA LEU A 24 -8.79 -6.75 6.40
C LEU A 24 -9.85 -5.90 7.12
N ILE A 25 -9.58 -5.49 8.37
CA ILE A 25 -10.54 -4.69 9.16
C ILE A 25 -10.53 -3.21 8.74
N THR A 26 -9.39 -2.67 8.33
CA THR A 26 -9.25 -1.22 8.05
C THR A 26 -9.50 -0.85 6.60
N ARG A 27 -9.28 -1.78 5.67
CA ARG A 27 -9.46 -1.56 4.22
C ARG A 27 -10.90 -1.77 3.75
N GLY A 28 -11.68 -2.56 4.51
CA GLY A 28 -13.09 -2.82 4.24
C GLY A 28 -13.97 -1.58 4.45
N ASN A 29 -14.21 -0.84 3.37
CA ASN A 29 -15.18 0.25 3.19
C ASN A 29 -15.39 1.27 4.34
N HIS A 30 -14.91 2.50 4.12
CA HIS A 30 -15.09 3.66 5.02
C HIS A 30 -16.50 4.26 5.07
N VAL A 31 -17.45 3.77 4.27
CA VAL A 31 -18.69 4.52 3.96
C VAL A 31 -19.93 3.99 4.70
N THR A 32 -19.87 2.81 5.34
CA THR A 32 -21.10 2.12 5.80
C THR A 32 -21.17 1.78 7.29
N THR A 33 -20.22 2.20 8.13
CA THR A 33 -20.16 1.77 9.54
C THR A 33 -19.79 2.90 10.49
N LEU A 34 -20.48 3.00 11.63
CA LEU A 34 -20.26 3.96 12.73
C LEU A 34 -18.83 3.94 13.33
N TYR A 35 -18.00 2.97 12.91
CA TYR A 35 -16.61 2.77 13.32
C TYR A 35 -15.68 2.68 12.10
N ALA A 36 -15.81 3.56 11.12
CA ALA A 36 -14.94 3.60 9.94
C ALA A 36 -13.49 3.91 10.35
N LEU A 37 -12.69 2.88 10.64
CA LEU A 37 -11.27 3.04 10.87
C LEU A 37 -10.61 3.57 9.58
N PRO A 38 -9.62 4.48 9.68
CA PRO A 38 -8.86 4.93 8.52
C PRO A 38 -8.06 3.76 7.91
N ASP A 39 -7.86 3.78 6.59
CA ASP A 39 -7.11 2.75 5.88
C ASP A 39 -5.67 2.70 6.38
N ALA A 40 -5.28 1.58 6.98
CA ALA A 40 -3.94 1.39 7.51
C ALA A 40 -2.93 0.95 6.43
N SER A 41 -3.37 0.68 5.20
CA SER A 41 -2.57 0.02 4.17
C SER A 41 -1.18 0.64 3.96
N LEU A 42 -1.07 1.97 3.85
CA LEU A 42 0.23 2.65 3.70
C LEU A 42 1.17 2.34 4.87
N ALA A 43 0.67 2.45 6.10
CA ALA A 43 1.43 2.14 7.30
C ALA A 43 1.82 0.66 7.37
N LEU A 44 0.91 -0.24 7.00
CA LEU A 44 1.16 -1.68 6.97
C LEU A 44 2.24 -2.08 5.97
N PHE A 45 2.29 -1.46 4.78
CA PHE A 45 3.37 -1.68 3.82
C PHE A 45 4.72 -1.11 4.31
N LEU A 46 4.73 0.04 4.98
CA LEU A 46 5.94 0.57 5.62
C LEU A 46 6.46 -0.37 6.72
N ILE A 47 5.59 -0.81 7.64
CA ILE A 47 5.91 -1.74 8.72
C ILE A 47 6.39 -3.09 8.15
N GLY A 48 5.72 -3.60 7.12
CA GLY A 48 6.15 -4.79 6.40
C GLY A 48 7.56 -4.64 5.83
N GLY A 49 7.88 -3.49 5.23
CA GLY A 49 9.23 -3.15 4.77
C GLY A 49 10.27 -3.17 5.89
N ILE A 50 9.93 -2.64 7.07
CA ILE A 50 10.79 -2.61 8.25
C ILE A 50 11.09 -4.04 8.72
N TYR A 51 10.07 -4.88 8.94
CA TYR A 51 10.23 -6.13 9.69
C TYR A 51 10.31 -7.40 8.83
N LEU A 52 9.59 -7.47 7.70
CA LEU A 52 9.43 -8.70 6.91
C LEU A 52 10.48 -8.84 5.80
N LYS A 53 11.06 -7.73 5.32
CA LYS A 53 12.25 -7.63 4.44
C LYS A 53 12.26 -8.42 3.13
N SER A 54 11.25 -9.23 2.85
CA SER A 54 11.16 -10.14 1.71
C SER A 54 10.00 -9.75 0.80
N ILE A 55 10.25 -9.74 -0.50
CA ILE A 55 9.26 -9.41 -1.53
C ILE A 55 8.03 -10.33 -1.49
N ARG A 56 8.17 -11.57 -0.99
CA ARG A 56 7.05 -12.50 -0.84
C ARG A 56 5.92 -11.89 -0.01
N PHE A 57 6.26 -11.26 1.11
CA PHE A 57 5.27 -10.68 2.01
C PHE A 57 4.62 -9.43 1.43
N PHE A 58 5.38 -8.62 0.69
CA PHE A 58 4.82 -7.53 -0.10
C PHE A 58 3.75 -8.04 -1.08
N ILE A 59 4.08 -9.10 -1.84
CA ILE A 59 3.14 -9.71 -2.79
C ILE A 59 1.91 -10.26 -2.05
N THR A 60 2.09 -10.94 -0.91
CA THR A 60 0.98 -11.45 -0.10
C THR A 60 0.04 -10.35 0.35
N LEU A 61 0.56 -9.25 0.90
CA LEU A 61 -0.27 -8.12 1.34
C LEU A 61 -0.96 -7.42 0.18
N PHE A 62 -0.28 -7.27 -0.96
CA PHE A 62 -0.88 -6.68 -2.16
C PHE A 62 -2.01 -7.55 -2.72
N LEU A 63 -1.80 -8.87 -2.79
CA LEU A 63 -2.84 -9.81 -3.22
C LEU A 63 -4.03 -9.85 -2.25
N LEU A 64 -3.78 -9.69 -0.95
CA LEU A 64 -4.84 -9.57 0.05
C LEU A 64 -5.67 -8.29 -0.19
N GLY A 65 -5.02 -7.15 -0.41
CA GLY A 65 -5.70 -5.89 -0.75
C GLY A 65 -6.53 -6.02 -2.03
N LEU A 66 -5.97 -6.61 -3.08
CA LEU A 66 -6.70 -6.96 -4.30
C LEU A 66 -7.93 -7.81 -4.02
N PHE A 67 -7.78 -8.86 -3.22
CA PHE A 67 -8.89 -9.76 -2.89
C PHE A 67 -10.00 -9.04 -2.12
N ILE A 68 -9.64 -8.17 -1.17
CA ILE A 68 -10.60 -7.35 -0.41
C ILE A 68 -11.35 -6.42 -1.36
N ASP A 69 -10.65 -5.68 -2.21
CA ASP A 69 -11.27 -4.64 -3.05
C ASP A 69 -12.15 -5.25 -4.15
N PHE A 70 -11.65 -6.26 -4.86
CA PHE A 70 -12.42 -6.95 -5.90
C PHE A 70 -13.55 -7.80 -5.31
N GLY A 71 -13.34 -8.42 -4.13
CA GLY A 71 -14.39 -9.12 -3.41
C GLY A 71 -15.53 -8.19 -2.99
N ALA A 72 -15.21 -7.02 -2.46
CA ALA A 72 -16.19 -5.99 -2.13
C ALA A 72 -16.95 -5.52 -3.38
N SER A 73 -16.25 -5.29 -4.48
CA SER A 73 -16.88 -4.90 -5.76
C SER A 73 -17.77 -6.00 -6.37
N ALA A 74 -17.48 -7.28 -6.10
CA ALA A 74 -18.31 -8.39 -6.55
C ALA A 74 -19.64 -8.47 -5.77
N LEU A 75 -19.63 -8.05 -4.51
CA LEU A 75 -20.83 -8.00 -3.65
C LEU A 75 -21.66 -6.73 -3.92
N ASP A 76 -21.01 -5.58 -4.09
CA ASP A 76 -21.65 -4.33 -4.49
C ASP A 76 -20.83 -3.64 -5.59
N PRO A 77 -21.32 -3.62 -6.84
CA PRO A 77 -20.63 -2.98 -7.97
C PRO A 77 -20.30 -1.50 -7.76
N LYS A 78 -21.00 -0.80 -6.86
CA LYS A 78 -20.71 0.61 -6.54
C LYS A 78 -19.35 0.77 -5.85
N LEU A 79 -18.90 -0.24 -5.11
CA LEU A 79 -17.60 -0.27 -4.45
C LEU A 79 -16.44 -0.46 -5.45
N GLY A 80 -16.74 -0.89 -6.68
CA GLY A 80 -15.78 -1.04 -7.77
C GLY A 80 -15.41 0.26 -8.48
N PHE A 81 -15.91 1.42 -8.04
CA PHE A 81 -15.70 2.69 -8.75
C PHE A 81 -14.21 3.01 -8.99
N CYS A 82 -13.38 2.75 -7.97
CA CYS A 82 -11.93 2.99 -7.99
C CYS A 82 -11.14 1.88 -8.69
N LEU A 83 -11.75 0.73 -8.98
CA LEU A 83 -11.11 -0.41 -9.64
C LEU A 83 -11.02 -0.19 -11.15
N THR A 84 -10.04 0.64 -11.53
CA THR A 84 -9.74 0.99 -12.91
C THR A 84 -8.32 0.57 -13.28
N LYS A 85 -7.86 0.84 -14.51
CA LYS A 85 -6.46 0.59 -14.88
C LYS A 85 -5.47 1.36 -14.00
N GLY A 86 -5.88 2.51 -13.44
CA GLY A 86 -5.09 3.28 -12.48
C GLY A 86 -4.78 2.54 -11.19
N TYR A 87 -5.57 1.52 -10.82
CA TYR A 87 -5.36 0.71 -9.61
C TYR A 87 -3.96 0.07 -9.57
N TRP A 88 -3.40 -0.29 -10.72
CA TRP A 88 -2.06 -0.88 -10.80
C TRP A 88 -0.95 0.07 -10.34
N GLY A 89 -1.22 1.38 -10.28
CA GLY A 89 -0.35 2.36 -9.65
C GLY A 89 -0.14 2.18 -8.15
N LEU A 90 -1.00 1.41 -7.48
CA LEU A 90 -0.79 1.04 -6.07
C LEU A 90 0.47 0.19 -5.87
N ILE A 91 0.91 -0.58 -6.89
CA ILE A 91 2.16 -1.36 -6.79
C ILE A 91 3.36 -0.44 -6.53
N PRO A 92 3.69 0.54 -7.39
CA PRO A 92 4.80 1.45 -7.13
C PRO A 92 4.56 2.35 -5.90
N ALA A 93 3.31 2.73 -5.59
CA ALA A 93 2.99 3.50 -4.40
C ALA A 93 3.38 2.74 -3.11
N TYR A 94 2.90 1.49 -2.96
CA TYR A 94 3.22 0.66 -1.80
C TYR A 94 4.68 0.19 -1.80
N ALA A 95 5.27 -0.02 -2.97
CA ALA A 95 6.69 -0.37 -3.07
C ALA A 95 7.58 0.76 -2.52
N SER A 96 7.22 2.03 -2.73
CA SER A 96 7.99 3.16 -2.19
C SER A 96 8.06 3.14 -0.66
N LEU A 97 6.94 2.85 0.00
CA LEU A 97 6.85 2.69 1.45
C LEU A 97 7.61 1.46 1.95
N TRP A 98 7.47 0.33 1.26
CA TRP A 98 8.19 -0.89 1.60
C TRP A 98 9.71 -0.69 1.53
N VAL A 99 10.21 -0.07 0.47
CA VAL A 99 11.63 0.23 0.28
C VAL A 99 12.13 1.22 1.34
N CYS A 100 11.34 2.24 1.68
CA CYS A 100 11.66 3.18 2.75
C CYS A 100 11.83 2.46 4.10
N GLY A 101 10.87 1.61 4.46
CA GLY A 101 10.92 0.80 5.69
C GLY A 101 12.12 -0.15 5.73
N TYR A 102 12.40 -0.82 4.61
CA TYR A 102 13.55 -1.70 4.47
C TYR A 102 14.87 -0.93 4.65
N PHE A 103 14.99 0.25 4.04
CA PHE A 103 16.18 1.11 4.14
C PHE A 103 16.39 1.60 5.58
N LEU A 104 15.34 2.11 6.23
CA LEU A 104 15.41 2.61 7.60
C LEU A 104 15.86 1.53 8.60
N ASN A 105 15.39 0.30 8.44
CA ASN A 105 15.84 -0.82 9.27
C ASN A 105 17.28 -1.23 8.94
N LYS A 106 17.63 -1.33 7.66
CA LYS A 106 18.99 -1.70 7.22
C LYS A 106 20.05 -0.72 7.74
N GLN A 107 19.75 0.58 7.74
CA GLN A 107 20.64 1.63 8.24
C GLN A 107 20.57 1.81 9.77
N LYS A 108 19.81 0.96 10.50
CA LYS A 108 19.59 1.08 11.94
C LYS A 108 19.13 2.48 12.38
N CYS A 109 18.34 3.15 11.53
CA CYS A 109 17.89 4.53 11.73
C CYS A 109 16.47 4.63 12.32
N LEU A 110 15.85 3.51 12.69
CA LEU A 110 14.49 3.49 13.25
C LEU A 110 14.34 4.35 14.52
N GLN A 111 15.37 4.38 15.38
CA GLN A 111 15.36 5.18 16.61
C GLN A 111 15.80 6.63 16.41
N LYS A 112 16.38 6.95 15.24
CA LYS A 112 16.85 8.29 14.91
C LYS A 112 15.69 9.08 14.32
N LEU A 113 14.86 9.68 15.18
CA LEU A 113 13.65 10.41 14.75
C LEU A 113 13.93 11.51 13.73
N SER A 114 15.09 12.19 13.83
CA SER A 114 15.52 13.20 12.86
C SER A 114 15.72 12.67 11.43
N ILE A 115 15.94 11.36 11.28
CA ILE A 115 16.04 10.68 9.98
C ILE A 115 14.72 9.98 9.65
N PHE A 116 14.13 9.29 10.62
CA PHE A 116 12.90 8.52 10.41
C PHE A 116 11.76 9.39 9.89
N ILE A 117 11.47 10.52 10.56
CA ILE A 117 10.34 11.39 10.23
C ILE A 117 10.43 11.90 8.78
N PRO A 118 11.50 12.58 8.33
CA PRO A 118 11.53 13.12 6.98
C PRO A 118 11.48 12.04 5.91
N TYR A 119 12.15 10.90 6.09
CA TYR A 119 12.13 9.80 5.12
C TYR A 119 10.74 9.19 4.96
N VAL A 120 10.04 8.95 6.08
CA VAL A 120 8.68 8.43 6.05
C VAL A 120 7.73 9.46 5.44
N SER A 121 7.84 10.74 5.81
CA SER A 121 7.04 11.81 5.21
C SER A 121 7.20 11.87 3.69
N VAL A 122 8.44 11.83 3.19
CA VAL A 122 8.71 11.80 1.74
C VAL A 122 8.11 10.56 1.10
N ALA A 123 8.29 9.38 1.70
CA ALA A 123 7.73 8.14 1.16
C ALA A 123 6.20 8.16 1.11
N VAL A 124 5.52 8.73 2.12
CA VAL A 124 4.07 8.91 2.13
C VAL A 124 3.62 9.86 1.04
N VAL A 125 4.30 11.01 0.87
CA VAL A 125 3.99 11.97 -0.21
C VAL A 125 4.19 11.33 -1.58
N VAL A 126 5.28 10.59 -1.79
CA VAL A 126 5.54 9.87 -3.03
C VAL A 126 4.48 8.80 -3.29
N ALA A 127 4.11 8.02 -2.29
CA ALA A 127 3.07 7.02 -2.43
C ALA A 127 1.71 7.66 -2.78
N PHE A 128 1.38 8.78 -2.14
CA PHE A 128 0.17 9.53 -2.43
C PHE A 128 0.16 10.05 -3.86
N LEU A 129 1.21 10.75 -4.29
CA LEU A 129 1.35 11.26 -5.66
C LEU A 129 1.27 10.14 -6.70
N ILE A 130 1.94 9.01 -6.47
CA ILE A 130 1.87 7.89 -7.40
C ILE A 130 0.42 7.38 -7.48
N SER A 131 -0.24 7.18 -6.34
CA SER A 131 -1.61 6.67 -6.27
C SER A 131 -2.62 7.62 -6.93
N THR A 132 -2.51 8.94 -6.69
CA THR A 132 -3.45 9.92 -7.26
C THR A 132 -3.22 10.11 -8.74
N GLN A 133 -1.97 10.24 -9.18
CA GLN A 133 -1.65 10.50 -10.59
C GLN A 133 -1.92 9.28 -11.47
N THR A 134 -1.65 8.08 -10.99
CA THR A 134 -1.99 6.87 -11.74
C THR A 134 -3.50 6.70 -11.88
N TYR A 135 -4.27 7.07 -10.85
CA TYR A 135 -5.71 7.11 -10.96
C TYR A 135 -6.19 8.20 -11.95
N TYR A 136 -5.72 9.44 -11.84
CA TYR A 136 -6.14 10.52 -12.72
C TYR A 136 -5.83 10.24 -14.20
N LEU A 137 -4.60 9.80 -14.48
CA LEU A 137 -4.14 9.57 -15.85
C LEU A 137 -4.71 8.30 -16.49
N PHE A 138 -4.87 7.22 -15.72
CA PHE A 138 -5.19 5.89 -16.29
C PHE A 138 -6.57 5.35 -15.92
N SER A 139 -7.35 6.02 -15.08
CA SER A 139 -8.70 5.54 -14.73
C SER A 139 -9.70 5.61 -15.90
N GLY A 140 -9.44 6.47 -16.89
CA GLY A 140 -10.39 6.79 -17.97
C GLY A 140 -11.59 7.62 -17.50
N ARG A 141 -11.57 8.14 -16.26
CA ARG A 141 -12.66 8.94 -15.68
C ARG A 141 -12.55 10.43 -16.00
N PHE A 142 -11.35 10.91 -16.34
CA PHE A 142 -11.04 12.33 -16.53
C PHE A 142 -10.68 12.67 -17.98
N GLY A 143 -11.02 11.81 -18.94
CA GLY A 143 -10.61 11.97 -20.34
C GLY A 143 -9.12 11.68 -20.54
N SER A 144 -8.39 12.60 -21.16
CA SER A 144 -6.94 12.54 -21.39
C SER A 144 -6.23 13.76 -20.77
N PRO A 145 -6.24 13.89 -19.43
CA PRO A 145 -5.66 15.05 -18.77
C PRO A 145 -4.15 15.09 -18.98
N SER A 146 -3.60 16.30 -19.14
CA SER A 146 -2.15 16.47 -19.15
C SER A 146 -1.56 16.22 -17.76
N LEU A 147 -0.26 15.93 -17.67
CA LEU A 147 0.41 15.72 -16.37
C LEU A 147 0.31 16.96 -15.47
N ALA A 148 0.37 18.16 -16.06
CA ALA A 148 0.20 19.43 -15.34
C ALA A 148 -1.21 19.60 -14.77
N GLU A 149 -2.23 19.23 -15.54
CA GLU A 149 -3.64 19.27 -15.11
C GLU A 149 -3.91 18.24 -14.00
N SER A 150 -3.31 17.05 -14.11
CA SER A 150 -3.34 16.01 -13.07
C SER A 150 -2.73 16.51 -11.75
N LEU A 151 -1.60 17.23 -11.79
CA LEU A 151 -0.96 17.79 -10.59
C LEU A 151 -1.75 18.91 -9.90
N LEU A 152 -2.62 19.61 -10.63
CA LEU A 152 -3.46 20.67 -10.07
C LEU A 152 -4.70 20.12 -9.37
N HIS A 153 -5.12 18.90 -9.71
CA HIS A 153 -6.37 18.29 -9.24
C HIS A 153 -6.20 17.02 -8.39
N GLY A 154 -4.99 16.44 -8.37
CA GLY A 154 -4.62 15.27 -7.56
C GLY A 154 -3.80 15.63 -6.33
#